data_AF-A0A077LID3-F1
#
_entry.id   AF-A0A077LID3-F1
#
_cell.length_a   1.000
_cell.length_b   1.000
_cell.length_c   1.000
_cell.angle_alpha   90.00
_cell.angle_beta   90.00
_cell.angle_gamma   90.00
#
_symmetry.space_group_name_H-M   'P 1'
#
loop_
_entity.id
_entity.type
_entity.pdbx_description
1 polymer ?
#
loop_
_entity_poly.entity_id
_entity_poly.type
_entity_poly.pdbx_seq_one_letter_code
_entity_poly.pdbx_strand_id
1 'polypeptide(L)'
;MFTGGNFLPIILALIASITGLPILHAIWVLSRIPPIRFNRQRREVAYVAKRGDKPCIIPWESVIACLSSRLVPSKYGTQQNHELLLCLRNSEATQQMWVNIACYSPAFAIAEWEAIRVYMEEGPEALPGRFIDPKYEEGTVEYFELCRYVYRRDHNYLVYLLGFVLIQGVSGWHLPCRLAAWINGLPRKSLPREVAQWSRPLPPEQWQQPSAELLEQSQEVQKVLRWGKTLVDYFEGLSAPTPTKRKQHSAKNS
;
A
#
# COMPACT_ATOMS: atom_id res chain seq x y z
N MET A 1 -52.43 -10.21 -25.23
CA MET A 1 -52.79 -8.87 -24.70
C MET A 1 -51.78 -8.49 -23.61
N PHE A 2 -50.60 -8.00 -24.00
CA PHE A 2 -49.59 -7.47 -23.08
C PHE A 2 -48.82 -6.36 -23.82
N THR A 3 -49.50 -5.23 -24.03
CA THR A 3 -48.91 -4.01 -24.58
C THR A 3 -49.20 -2.89 -23.58
N GLY A 4 -48.41 -2.84 -22.50
CA GLY A 4 -48.43 -1.78 -21.49
C GLY A 4 -47.04 -1.16 -21.40
N GLY A 5 -46.87 0.04 -21.94
CA GLY A 5 -45.59 0.73 -22.17
C GLY A 5 -44.85 1.28 -20.95
N ASN A 6 -44.88 0.61 -19.79
CA ASN A 6 -44.29 1.10 -18.54
C ASN A 6 -43.20 0.20 -17.93
N PHE A 7 -42.78 -0.89 -18.61
CA PHE A 7 -41.77 -1.79 -18.05
C PHE A 7 -40.33 -1.25 -18.13
N LEU A 8 -40.01 -0.48 -19.17
CA LEU A 8 -38.67 0.09 -19.38
C LEU A 8 -38.18 0.99 -18.22
N PRO A 9 -38.97 1.96 -17.70
CA PRO A 9 -38.52 2.77 -16.57
C PRO A 9 -38.36 1.97 -15.28
N ILE A 10 -39.18 0.94 -15.06
CA ILE A 10 -39.08 0.04 -13.90
C ILE A 10 -37.79 -0.77 -13.98
N ILE A 11 -37.46 -1.31 -15.16
CA ILE A 11 -36.22 -2.06 -15.39
C ILE A 11 -35.00 -1.15 -15.20
N LEU A 12 -35.01 0.07 -15.74
CA LEU A 12 -33.91 1.03 -15.56
C LEU A 12 -33.75 1.44 -14.09
N ALA A 13 -34.84 1.65 -13.36
CA ALA A 13 -34.80 1.96 -11.93
C ALA A 13 -34.24 0.79 -11.10
N LEU A 14 -34.59 -0.45 -11.44
CA LEU A 14 -34.04 -1.65 -10.80
C LEU A 14 -32.54 -1.78 -11.07
N ILE A 15 -32.09 -1.60 -12.32
CA ILE A 15 -30.67 -1.64 -12.68
C ILE A 15 -29.89 -0.54 -11.93
N ALA A 16 -30.43 0.69 -11.90
CA ALA A 16 -29.82 1.82 -11.18
C ALA A 16 -29.76 1.57 -9.67
N SER A 17 -30.76 0.93 -9.08
CA SER A 17 -30.76 0.57 -7.66
C SER A 17 -29.74 -0.52 -7.36
N ILE A 18 -29.74 -1.60 -8.15
CA ILE A 18 -28.84 -2.75 -7.98
C ILE A 18 -27.37 -2.34 -8.14
N THR A 19 -27.06 -1.41 -9.04
CA THR A 19 -25.69 -0.94 -9.29
C THR A 19 -25.31 0.28 -8.45
N GLY A 20 -26.23 1.22 -8.24
CA GLY A 20 -25.98 2.47 -7.52
C GLY A 20 -25.84 2.28 -6.01
N LEU A 21 -26.68 1.46 -5.38
CA LEU A 21 -26.60 1.21 -3.93
C LEU A 21 -25.26 0.62 -3.48
N PRO A 22 -24.68 -0.43 -4.11
CA PRO A 22 -23.37 -0.93 -3.71
C PRO A 22 -22.25 0.08 -3.97
N ILE A 23 -22.33 0.90 -5.02
CA ILE A 23 -21.36 1.98 -5.26
C ILE A 23 -21.43 3.02 -4.14
N LEU A 24 -22.63 3.47 -3.76
CA LEU A 24 -22.82 4.42 -2.65
C LEU A 24 -22.36 3.83 -1.32
N HIS A 25 -22.65 2.55 -1.07
CA HIS A 25 -22.18 1.84 0.11
C HIS A 25 -20.65 1.74 0.12
N ALA A 26 -20.02 1.40 -1.00
CA ALA A 26 -18.57 1.35 -1.12
C ALA A 26 -17.93 2.73 -0.87
N ILE A 27 -18.45 3.80 -1.49
CA ILE A 27 -18.01 5.18 -1.25
C ILE A 27 -18.15 5.53 0.24
N TRP A 28 -19.27 5.16 0.86
CA TRP A 28 -19.49 5.40 2.28
C TRP A 28 -18.48 4.64 3.16
N VAL A 29 -18.20 3.37 2.89
CA VAL A 29 -17.19 2.58 3.60
C VAL A 29 -15.80 3.18 3.42
N LEU A 30 -15.41 3.53 2.18
CA LEU A 30 -14.13 4.18 1.87
C LEU A 30 -13.99 5.53 2.59
N SER A 31 -15.08 6.28 2.76
CA SER A 31 -15.09 7.57 3.44
C SER A 31 -15.05 7.49 4.98
N ARG A 32 -15.23 6.29 5.56
CA ARG A 32 -15.33 6.13 7.02
C ARG A 32 -13.98 6.16 7.72
N ILE A 33 -12.94 5.64 7.09
CA ILE A 33 -11.61 5.52 7.71
C ILE A 33 -10.75 6.65 7.14
N PRO A 34 -10.32 7.63 7.96
CA PRO A 34 -9.43 8.67 7.49
C PRO A 34 -8.08 8.05 7.11
N PRO A 35 -7.37 8.63 6.12
CA PRO A 35 -6.09 8.11 5.67
C PRO A 35 -5.04 8.22 6.79
N ILE A 36 -4.16 7.23 6.85
CA ILE A 36 -2.95 7.27 7.68
C ILE A 36 -2.02 8.35 7.13
N ARG A 37 -1.36 9.08 8.02
CA ARG A 37 -0.46 10.17 7.65
C ARG A 37 0.92 9.92 8.24
N PHE A 38 1.91 9.97 7.38
CA PHE A 38 3.32 9.93 7.74
C PHE A 38 3.86 11.37 7.76
N ASN A 39 4.51 11.76 8.84
CA ASN A 39 5.17 13.05 8.95
C ASN A 39 6.66 12.85 9.17
N ARG A 40 7.43 13.07 8.10
CA ARG A 40 8.89 12.99 8.11
C ARG A 40 9.52 13.98 9.08
N GLN A 41 9.05 15.22 9.09
CA GLN A 41 9.67 16.31 9.87
C GLN A 41 9.62 16.01 11.37
N ARG A 42 8.54 15.39 11.82
CA ARG A 42 8.35 14.95 13.21
C ARG A 42 8.78 13.51 13.46
N ARG A 43 9.17 12.75 12.42
CA ARG A 43 9.40 11.29 12.47
C ARG A 43 8.27 10.55 13.23
N GLU A 44 7.03 10.84 12.86
CA GLU A 44 5.83 10.32 13.51
C GLU A 44 4.78 9.88 12.48
N VAL A 45 3.92 8.94 12.88
CA VAL A 45 2.79 8.43 12.09
C VAL A 45 1.50 8.66 12.85
N ALA A 46 0.53 9.27 12.20
CA ALA A 46 -0.80 9.51 12.74
C ALA A 46 -1.84 8.63 12.07
N TYR A 47 -2.66 7.95 12.88
CA TYR A 47 -3.82 7.20 12.42
C TYR A 47 -5.04 7.44 13.33
N VAL A 48 -6.21 7.03 12.86
CA VAL A 48 -7.46 7.08 13.63
C VAL A 48 -8.13 5.72 13.54
N ALA A 49 -8.35 5.07 14.68
CA ALA A 49 -8.87 3.70 14.76
C ALA A 49 -10.27 3.56 14.18
N LYS A 50 -11.21 4.36 14.67
CA LYS A 50 -12.56 4.47 14.10
C LYS A 50 -12.95 5.93 13.94
N ARG A 51 -13.94 6.15 13.09
CA ARG A 51 -14.48 7.48 12.83
C ARG A 51 -14.92 8.14 14.15
N GLY A 52 -14.28 9.26 14.49
CA GLY A 52 -14.62 10.06 15.66
C GLY A 52 -13.74 9.79 16.89
N ASP A 53 -12.89 8.77 16.83
CA ASP A 53 -11.89 8.52 17.87
C ASP A 53 -10.80 9.59 17.85
N LYS A 54 -10.11 9.76 18.99
CA LYS A 54 -8.93 10.61 19.06
C LYS A 54 -7.82 10.06 18.16
N PRO A 55 -7.07 10.91 17.45
CA PRO A 55 -5.95 10.46 16.65
C PRO A 55 -4.85 9.90 17.55
N CYS A 56 -4.27 8.78 17.13
CA CYS A 56 -3.10 8.20 17.75
C CYS A 56 -1.86 8.62 16.95
N ILE A 57 -0.90 9.24 17.62
CA ILE A 57 0.39 9.64 17.05
C ILE A 57 1.43 8.68 17.62
N ILE A 58 2.22 8.08 16.74
CA ILE A 58 3.19 7.05 17.07
C ILE A 58 4.55 7.44 16.51
N PRO A 59 5.66 7.25 17.26
CA PRO A 59 7.01 7.42 16.73
C PRO A 59 7.28 6.49 15.54
N TRP A 60 7.87 7.02 14.47
CA TRP A 60 8.23 6.25 13.27
C TRP A 60 9.09 5.02 13.60
N GLU A 61 10.02 5.16 14.55
CA GLU A 61 10.95 4.10 14.92
C GLU A 61 10.29 2.94 15.70
N SER A 62 9.06 3.13 16.20
CA SER A 62 8.25 2.06 16.80
C SER A 62 7.34 1.34 15.81
N VAL A 63 7.28 1.80 14.55
CA VAL A 63 6.49 1.15 13.51
C VAL A 63 7.17 -0.17 13.13
N ILE A 64 6.41 -1.26 13.21
CA ILE A 64 6.89 -2.57 12.83
C ILE A 64 6.29 -2.91 11.47
N ALA A 65 7.15 -3.24 10.50
CA ALA A 65 6.72 -3.75 9.20
C ALA A 65 6.89 -5.27 9.16
N CYS A 66 5.87 -5.96 8.65
CA CYS A 66 5.90 -7.40 8.47
C CYS A 66 5.43 -7.75 7.05
N LEU A 67 6.09 -8.74 6.46
CA LEU A 67 5.63 -9.36 5.23
C LEU A 67 4.83 -10.62 5.57
N SER A 68 3.59 -10.69 5.12
CA SER A 68 2.76 -11.88 5.23
C SER A 68 2.57 -12.50 3.85
N SER A 69 2.81 -13.79 3.73
CA SER A 69 2.51 -14.58 2.53
C SER A 69 1.65 -15.77 2.95
N ARG A 70 0.43 -15.85 2.44
CA ARG A 70 -0.52 -16.89 2.83
C ARG A 70 -1.26 -17.45 1.61
N LEU A 71 -1.51 -18.76 1.62
CA LEU A 71 -2.43 -19.39 0.69
C LEU A 71 -3.87 -19.12 1.14
N VAL A 72 -4.63 -18.41 0.32
CA VAL A 72 -6.03 -18.08 0.59
C VAL A 72 -6.92 -18.91 -0.33
N PRO A 73 -7.83 -19.74 0.21
CA PRO A 73 -8.81 -20.44 -0.60
C PRO A 73 -9.85 -19.43 -1.11
N SER A 74 -9.96 -19.31 -2.43
CA SER A 74 -10.98 -18.51 -3.11
C SER A 74 -12.03 -19.42 -3.75
N LYS A 75 -13.14 -18.82 -4.22
CA LYS A 75 -14.18 -19.55 -4.98
C LYS A 75 -13.64 -20.23 -6.26
N TYR A 76 -12.48 -19.80 -6.75
CA TYR A 76 -11.86 -20.27 -7.98
C TYR A 76 -10.57 -21.09 -7.75
N GLY A 77 -10.34 -21.52 -6.50
CA GLY A 77 -9.14 -22.27 -6.10
C GLY A 77 -8.26 -21.51 -5.12
N THR A 78 -7.13 -22.12 -4.74
CA THR A 78 -6.18 -21.53 -3.79
C THR A 78 -5.25 -20.56 -4.50
N GLN A 79 -5.19 -19.32 -4.02
CA GLN A 79 -4.29 -18.30 -4.55
C GLN A 79 -3.28 -17.89 -3.47
N GLN A 80 -2.04 -17.60 -3.88
CA GLN A 80 -1.10 -16.95 -2.97
C GLN A 80 -1.49 -15.49 -2.80
N ASN A 81 -1.64 -15.06 -1.55
CA ASN A 81 -1.91 -13.69 -1.17
C ASN A 81 -0.70 -13.15 -0.40
N HIS A 82 -0.16 -12.02 -0.85
CA HIS A 82 0.98 -11.36 -0.23
C HIS A 82 0.55 -9.99 0.28
N GLU A 83 0.92 -9.67 1.51
CA GLU A 83 0.49 -8.43 2.17
C GLU A 83 1.65 -7.82 2.96
N LEU A 84 1.85 -6.52 2.79
CA LEU A 84 2.66 -5.71 3.71
C LEU A 84 1.77 -5.29 4.88
N LEU A 85 2.17 -5.68 6.08
CA LEU A 85 1.48 -5.41 7.33
C LEU A 85 2.28 -4.36 8.11
N LEU A 86 1.71 -3.18 8.37
CA LEU A 86 2.30 -2.19 9.27
C LEU A 86 1.59 -2.25 10.62
N CYS A 87 2.34 -2.53 11.67
CA CYS A 87 1.87 -2.48 13.04
C CYS A 87 2.19 -1.11 13.64
N LEU A 88 1.13 -0.36 13.90
CA LEU A 88 1.15 0.92 14.57
C LEU A 88 0.82 0.67 16.05
N ARG A 89 1.87 0.50 16.86
CA ARG A 89 1.76 0.27 18.30
C ARG A 89 2.05 1.55 19.07
N ASN A 90 1.10 1.98 19.89
CA ASN A 90 1.36 3.03 20.87
C ASN A 90 1.99 2.39 22.13
N SER A 91 3.06 2.99 22.67
CA SER A 91 3.67 2.53 23.92
C SER A 91 2.74 2.67 25.13
N GLU A 92 1.80 3.62 25.07
CA GLU A 92 0.89 3.95 26.19
C GLU A 92 -0.46 3.22 26.11
N ALA A 93 -0.86 2.78 24.92
CA ALA A 93 -2.15 2.12 24.71
C ALA A 93 -1.96 0.67 24.24
N THR A 94 -2.66 -0.28 24.87
CA THR A 94 -2.70 -1.69 24.47
C THR A 94 -3.29 -1.91 23.06
N GLN A 95 -3.84 -0.86 22.45
CA GLN A 95 -4.42 -0.93 21.11
C GLN A 95 -3.32 -0.87 20.04
N GLN A 96 -3.25 -1.93 19.24
CA GLN A 96 -2.41 -2.02 18.06
C GLN A 96 -3.30 -1.91 16.82
N MET A 97 -2.91 -1.08 15.86
CA MET A 97 -3.55 -1.06 14.54
C MET A 97 -2.65 -1.77 13.53
N TRP A 98 -3.26 -2.69 12.79
CA TRP A 98 -2.65 -3.32 11.62
C TRP A 98 -3.15 -2.65 10.36
N VAL A 99 -2.22 -2.22 9.52
CA VAL A 99 -2.48 -1.67 8.20
C VAL A 99 -2.06 -2.71 7.19
N ASN A 100 -3.01 -3.18 6.38
CA ASN A 100 -2.76 -4.24 5.40
C ASN A 100 -2.72 -3.59 4.01
N ILE A 101 -1.59 -3.71 3.35
CA ILE A 101 -1.39 -3.27 1.97
C ILE A 101 -1.27 -4.55 1.15
N ALA A 102 -2.28 -4.83 0.33
CA ALA A 102 -2.27 -5.98 -0.55
C ALA A 102 -1.22 -5.79 -1.65
N CYS A 103 -0.39 -6.80 -1.87
CA CYS A 103 0.69 -6.77 -2.83
C CYS A 103 0.60 -7.99 -3.76
N TYR A 104 1.02 -7.81 -5.02
CA TYR A 104 0.99 -8.89 -5.99
C TYR A 104 2.06 -9.96 -5.74
N SER A 105 3.20 -9.55 -5.16
CA SER A 105 4.31 -10.45 -4.84
C SER A 105 5.04 -10.00 -3.57
N PRO A 106 5.85 -10.89 -2.94
CA PRO A 106 6.72 -10.53 -1.83
C PRO A 106 7.67 -9.38 -2.17
N ALA A 107 8.18 -9.34 -3.39
CA ALA A 107 9.12 -8.31 -3.84
C ALA A 107 8.43 -6.93 -3.90
N PHE A 108 7.17 -6.87 -4.32
CA PHE A 108 6.38 -5.64 -4.27
C PHE A 108 6.16 -5.16 -2.84
N ALA A 109 5.84 -6.05 -1.90
CA ALA A 109 5.67 -5.67 -0.50
C ALA A 109 6.97 -5.11 0.13
N ILE A 110 8.12 -5.68 -0.23
CA ILE A 110 9.44 -5.14 0.16
C ILE A 110 9.67 -3.78 -0.48
N ALA A 111 9.36 -3.62 -1.78
CA ALA A 111 9.52 -2.35 -2.48
C ALA A 111 8.63 -1.24 -1.91
N GLU A 112 7.38 -1.54 -1.55
CA GLU A 112 6.47 -0.61 -0.89
C GLU A 112 7.01 -0.18 0.47
N TRP A 113 7.51 -1.12 1.27
CA TRP A 113 8.14 -0.80 2.56
C TRP A 113 9.38 0.09 2.37
N GLU A 114 10.27 -0.28 1.45
CA GLU A 114 11.48 0.49 1.16
C GLU A 114 11.14 1.89 0.64
N ALA A 115 10.10 2.05 -0.18
CA ALA A 115 9.63 3.36 -0.62
C ALA A 115 9.16 4.22 0.57
N ILE A 116 8.38 3.66 1.50
CA ILE A 116 7.96 4.38 2.71
C ILE A 116 9.18 4.73 3.58
N ARG A 117 10.11 3.79 3.77
CA ARG A 117 11.33 3.99 4.56
C ARG A 117 12.21 5.09 3.98
N VAL A 118 12.53 5.03 2.69
CA VAL A 118 13.34 6.04 1.99
C VAL A 118 12.66 7.41 2.05
N TYR A 119 11.34 7.47 1.83
CA TYR A 119 10.58 8.71 1.98
C TYR A 119 10.72 9.30 3.39
N MET A 120 10.64 8.48 4.44
CA MET A 120 10.71 8.94 5.83
C MET A 120 12.13 9.33 6.25
N GLU A 121 13.15 8.60 5.80
CA GLU A 121 14.55 8.86 6.19
C GLU A 121 15.18 9.94 5.31
N GLU A 122 15.26 9.70 4.00
CA GLU A 122 16.02 10.51 3.06
C GLU A 122 15.17 11.62 2.45
N GLY A 123 13.87 11.39 2.31
CA GLY A 123 12.91 12.36 1.80
C GLY A 123 12.39 12.05 0.39
N PRO A 124 11.53 12.91 -0.16
CA PRO A 124 10.87 12.65 -1.44
C PRO A 124 11.82 12.65 -2.63
N GLU A 125 12.97 13.31 -2.55
CA GLU A 125 13.94 13.38 -3.65
C GLU A 125 14.77 12.10 -3.81
N ALA A 126 14.86 11.28 -2.74
CA ALA A 126 15.56 9.99 -2.78
C ALA A 126 14.69 8.88 -3.37
N LEU A 127 13.38 9.10 -3.50
CA LEU A 127 12.50 8.14 -4.15
C LEU A 127 12.86 8.05 -5.63
N PRO A 128 12.81 6.85 -6.22
CA PRO A 128 12.95 6.72 -7.66
C PRO A 128 11.89 7.61 -8.33
N GLY A 129 12.33 8.41 -9.31
CA GLY A 129 11.43 9.23 -10.10
C GLY A 129 10.28 8.38 -10.66
N ARG A 130 9.11 8.99 -10.82
CA ARG A 130 7.93 8.26 -11.28
C ARG A 130 8.20 7.64 -12.66
N PHE A 131 8.26 6.31 -12.72
CA PHE A 131 8.56 5.58 -13.96
C PHE A 131 7.42 5.64 -14.99
N ILE A 132 6.19 5.79 -14.53
CA ILE A 132 4.98 5.86 -15.35
C ILE A 132 4.28 7.18 -15.06
N ASP A 133 4.12 8.04 -16.07
CA ASP A 133 3.33 9.26 -15.93
C ASP A 133 1.91 8.89 -15.42
N PRO A 134 1.36 9.59 -14.41
CA PRO A 134 0.06 9.26 -13.81
C PRO A 134 -1.06 9.06 -14.82
N LYS A 135 -0.95 9.74 -15.96
CA LYS A 135 -1.88 9.62 -17.08
C LYS A 135 -1.94 8.19 -17.63
N TYR A 136 -0.84 7.44 -17.62
CA TYR A 136 -0.74 6.08 -18.16
C TYR A 136 -0.73 5.00 -17.07
N GLU A 137 -1.23 5.30 -15.87
CA GLU A 137 -1.43 4.27 -14.84
C GLU A 137 -2.57 3.31 -15.21
N GLU A 138 -2.45 2.05 -14.80
CA GLU A 138 -3.47 1.04 -15.08
C GLU A 138 -4.84 1.47 -14.53
N GLY A 139 -5.87 1.42 -15.38
CA GLY A 139 -7.23 1.84 -15.03
C GLY A 139 -7.58 3.29 -15.36
N THR A 140 -6.68 4.08 -15.96
CA THR A 140 -7.01 5.39 -16.54
C THR A 140 -7.57 5.27 -17.97
N VAL A 141 -8.17 6.37 -18.47
CA VAL A 141 -8.67 6.39 -19.84
C VAL A 141 -7.50 6.30 -20.83
N GLU A 142 -6.42 6.98 -20.51
CA GLU A 142 -5.30 7.21 -21.40
C GLU A 142 -4.33 6.03 -21.46
N TYR A 143 -4.22 5.24 -20.38
CA TYR A 143 -3.55 3.94 -20.42
C TYR A 143 -4.19 3.01 -21.45
N PHE A 144 -5.52 3.01 -21.54
CA PHE A 144 -6.18 2.18 -22.53
C PHE A 144 -6.09 2.74 -23.94
N GLU A 145 -6.09 4.05 -24.13
CA GLU A 145 -5.81 4.62 -25.45
C GLU A 145 -4.43 4.19 -25.94
N LEU A 146 -3.46 4.11 -25.03
CA LEU A 146 -2.16 3.51 -25.29
C LEU A 146 -2.29 2.01 -25.63
N CYS A 147 -3.03 1.21 -24.87
CA CYS A 147 -3.29 -0.20 -25.21
C CYS A 147 -3.94 -0.36 -26.59
N ARG A 148 -4.92 0.49 -26.93
CA ARG A 148 -5.60 0.52 -28.23
C ARG A 148 -4.61 0.82 -29.35
N TYR A 149 -3.72 1.79 -29.12
CA TYR A 149 -2.68 2.16 -30.07
C TYR A 149 -1.72 0.99 -30.32
N VAL A 150 -1.19 0.38 -29.25
CA VAL A 150 -0.27 -0.77 -29.34
C VAL A 150 -0.95 -1.96 -30.01
N TYR A 151 -2.18 -2.29 -29.63
CA TYR A 151 -2.92 -3.41 -30.21
C TYR A 151 -3.19 -3.23 -31.71
N ARG A 152 -3.56 -2.00 -32.13
CA ARG A 152 -3.77 -1.66 -33.55
C ARG A 152 -2.46 -1.73 -34.36
N ARG A 153 -1.33 -1.38 -33.76
CA ARG A 153 -0.02 -1.45 -34.40
C ARG A 153 0.44 -2.89 -34.61
N ASP A 154 0.24 -3.74 -33.60
CA ASP A 154 0.82 -5.08 -33.57
C ASP A 154 -0.07 -6.13 -34.29
N HIS A 155 -1.35 -5.81 -34.56
CA HIS A 155 -2.30 -6.74 -35.16
C HIS A 155 -2.90 -6.22 -36.47
N ASN A 156 -3.33 -7.15 -37.32
CA ASN A 156 -4.07 -6.80 -38.54
C ASN A 156 -5.46 -6.23 -38.20
N TYR A 157 -6.08 -5.60 -39.21
CA TYR A 157 -7.35 -4.88 -39.02
C TYR A 157 -8.50 -5.77 -38.51
N LEU A 158 -8.58 -7.03 -38.96
CA LEU A 158 -9.64 -7.95 -38.53
C LEU A 158 -9.49 -8.34 -37.06
N VAL A 159 -8.27 -8.64 -36.62
CA VAL A 159 -7.98 -8.94 -35.21
C VAL A 159 -8.19 -7.72 -34.33
N TYR A 160 -7.81 -6.53 -34.80
CA TYR A 160 -8.12 -5.27 -34.10
C TYR A 160 -9.64 -5.04 -33.96
N LEU A 161 -10.39 -5.23 -35.03
CA LEU A 161 -11.84 -4.98 -35.04
C LEU A 161 -12.60 -5.97 -34.15
N LEU A 162 -12.32 -7.28 -34.32
CA LEU A 162 -13.00 -8.35 -33.57
C LEU A 162 -12.48 -8.49 -32.14
N GLY A 163 -11.15 -8.41 -31.96
CA GLY A 163 -10.47 -8.67 -30.69
C GLY A 163 -10.43 -7.45 -29.75
N PHE A 164 -10.33 -6.24 -30.29
CA PHE A 164 -10.27 -5.03 -29.48
C PHE A 164 -11.54 -4.20 -29.58
N VAL A 165 -11.95 -3.75 -30.77
CA VAL A 165 -13.08 -2.80 -30.88
C VAL A 165 -14.40 -3.43 -30.42
N LEU A 166 -14.73 -4.64 -30.87
CA LEU A 166 -15.98 -5.29 -30.51
C LEU A 166 -16.04 -5.68 -29.03
N ILE A 167 -15.01 -6.33 -28.50
CA ILE A 167 -14.97 -6.70 -27.08
C ILE A 167 -15.05 -5.46 -26.19
N GLN A 168 -14.32 -4.40 -26.56
CA GLN A 168 -14.24 -3.19 -25.73
C GLN A 168 -15.46 -2.28 -25.88
N GLY A 169 -16.12 -2.30 -27.05
CA GLY A 169 -17.40 -1.64 -27.27
C GLY A 169 -18.52 -2.29 -26.46
N VAL A 170 -18.51 -3.62 -26.35
CA VAL A 170 -19.48 -4.37 -25.51
C VAL A 170 -19.16 -4.22 -24.02
N SER A 171 -17.88 -4.24 -23.64
CA SER A 171 -17.47 -4.10 -22.23
C SER A 171 -17.71 -2.69 -21.66
N GLY A 172 -17.71 -1.66 -22.52
CA GLY A 172 -17.98 -0.28 -22.11
C GLY A 172 -16.94 0.29 -21.14
N TRP A 173 -15.72 -0.24 -21.14
CA TRP A 173 -14.69 -0.02 -20.11
C TRP A 173 -14.33 1.47 -19.85
N HIS A 174 -14.57 2.36 -20.82
CA HIS A 174 -14.39 3.81 -20.64
C HIS A 174 -15.21 4.37 -19.48
N LEU A 175 -16.43 3.82 -19.25
CA LEU A 175 -17.32 4.26 -18.17
C LEU A 175 -16.74 3.91 -16.79
N PRO A 176 -16.35 2.65 -16.50
CA PRO A 176 -15.62 2.30 -15.28
C PRO A 176 -14.40 3.17 -15.00
N CYS A 177 -13.57 3.45 -16.01
CA CYS A 177 -12.35 4.24 -15.79
C CYS A 177 -12.63 5.70 -15.48
N ARG A 178 -13.62 6.31 -16.15
CA ARG A 178 -14.07 7.67 -15.80
C ARG A 178 -14.73 7.70 -14.42
N LEU A 179 -15.49 6.67 -14.07
CA LEU A 179 -16.08 6.54 -12.74
C LEU A 179 -15.00 6.39 -11.66
N ALA A 180 -13.98 5.57 -11.89
CA ALA A 180 -12.85 5.40 -10.97
C ALA A 180 -12.07 6.71 -10.80
N ALA A 181 -11.77 7.41 -11.90
CA ALA A 181 -11.13 8.73 -11.85
C ALA A 181 -11.97 9.75 -11.06
N TRP A 182 -13.29 9.75 -11.25
CA TRP A 182 -14.21 10.59 -10.48
C TRP A 182 -14.21 10.24 -8.99
N ILE A 183 -14.35 8.95 -8.64
CA ILE A 183 -14.32 8.47 -7.25
C ILE A 183 -12.99 8.82 -6.57
N ASN A 184 -11.86 8.63 -7.26
CA ASN A 184 -10.54 8.96 -6.75
C ASN A 184 -10.32 10.46 -6.57
N GLY A 185 -10.97 11.29 -7.41
CA GLY A 185 -10.99 12.74 -7.30
C GLY A 185 -11.96 13.29 -6.26
N LEU A 186 -12.87 12.47 -5.71
CA LEU A 186 -13.76 12.91 -4.65
C LEU A 186 -12.94 13.30 -3.41
N PRO A 187 -13.29 14.42 -2.74
CA PRO A 187 -12.59 14.84 -1.55
C PRO A 187 -12.74 13.75 -0.48
N ARG A 188 -11.64 13.04 -0.20
CA ARG A 188 -11.56 12.16 0.95
C ARG A 188 -11.85 13.00 2.19
N LYS A 189 -12.64 12.46 3.10
CA LYS A 189 -13.14 13.22 4.26
C LYS A 189 -12.00 13.89 5.01
N SER A 190 -12.22 15.15 5.39
CA SER A 190 -11.23 15.99 6.07
C SER A 190 -10.66 15.28 7.30
N LEU A 191 -9.34 15.35 7.45
CA LEU A 191 -8.62 14.90 8.64
C LEU A 191 -9.23 15.55 9.90
N PRO A 192 -9.18 14.87 11.07
CA PRO A 192 -9.46 15.52 12.35
C PRO A 192 -8.62 16.78 12.51
N ARG A 193 -9.16 17.82 13.16
CA ARG A 193 -8.48 19.12 13.31
C ARG A 193 -7.09 18.99 13.93
N GLU A 194 -6.95 18.10 14.91
CA GLU A 194 -5.68 17.79 15.58
C GLU A 194 -4.63 17.26 14.59
N VAL A 195 -4.98 16.26 13.76
CA VAL A 195 -4.07 15.72 12.73
C VAL A 195 -3.74 16.80 11.70
N ALA A 196 -4.72 17.62 11.30
CA ALA A 196 -4.49 18.70 10.33
C ALA A 196 -3.53 19.77 10.87
N GLN A 197 -3.58 20.09 12.16
CA GLN A 197 -2.62 21.00 12.81
C GLN A 197 -1.24 20.35 12.94
N TRP A 198 -1.18 19.09 13.35
CA TRP A 198 0.05 18.30 13.45
C TRP A 198 0.76 18.13 12.10
N SER A 199 0.01 18.02 10.99
CA SER A 199 0.53 17.92 9.62
C SER A 199 1.06 19.22 9.03
N ARG A 200 0.99 20.36 9.75
CA ARG A 200 1.55 21.61 9.24
C ARG A 200 3.08 21.54 9.17
N PRO A 201 3.70 22.15 8.15
CA PRO A 201 5.14 22.11 7.98
C PRO A 201 5.83 22.80 9.16
N LEU A 202 6.87 22.15 9.68
CA LEU A 202 7.77 22.67 10.69
C LEU A 202 9.00 23.32 10.05
N PRO A 203 9.55 24.37 10.70
CA PRO A 203 10.87 24.90 10.34
C PRO A 203 11.94 23.79 10.39
N PRO A 204 12.95 23.81 9.49
CA PRO A 204 14.01 22.80 9.44
C PRO A 204 14.75 22.58 10.77
N GLU A 205 14.87 23.63 11.58
CA GLU A 205 15.51 23.59 12.91
C GLU A 205 14.76 22.70 13.92
N GLN A 206 13.45 22.52 13.72
CA GLN A 206 12.58 21.71 14.58
C GLN A 206 12.40 20.29 14.05
N TRP A 207 13.13 19.91 12.98
CA TRP A 207 13.03 18.57 12.43
C TRP A 207 13.70 17.57 13.36
N GLN A 208 12.95 16.53 13.71
CA GLN A 208 13.47 15.47 14.56
C GLN A 208 14.48 14.64 13.77
N GLN A 209 15.65 14.43 14.38
CA GLN A 209 16.69 13.58 13.82
C GLN A 209 16.46 12.11 14.19
N PRO A 210 17.01 11.17 13.40
CA PRO A 210 17.04 9.76 13.76
C PRO A 210 17.66 9.54 15.14
N SER A 211 17.17 8.56 15.90
CA SER A 211 17.77 8.22 17.19
C SER A 211 19.20 7.69 17.03
N ALA A 212 20.01 7.87 18.07
CA ALA A 212 21.39 7.39 18.07
C ALA A 212 21.47 5.86 17.91
N GLU A 213 20.53 5.13 18.52
CA GLU A 213 20.41 3.67 18.39
C GLU A 213 20.13 3.26 16.94
N LEU A 214 19.19 3.93 16.27
CA LEU A 214 18.88 3.64 14.87
C LEU A 214 20.07 3.92 13.95
N LEU A 215 20.81 5.00 14.21
CA LEU A 215 22.02 5.33 13.45
C LEU A 215 23.12 4.28 13.64
N GLU A 216 23.32 3.80 14.87
CA GLU A 216 24.28 2.74 15.18
C GLU A 216 23.91 1.44 14.45
N GLN A 217 22.66 0.98 14.57
CA GLN A 217 22.14 -0.21 13.88
C GLN A 217 22.27 -0.08 12.35
N SER A 218 21.95 1.10 11.80
CA SER A 218 22.08 1.37 10.37
C SER A 218 23.54 1.26 9.91
N GLN A 219 24.49 1.76 10.70
CA GLN A 219 25.92 1.64 10.41
C GLN A 219 26.39 0.19 10.47
N GLU A 220 25.91 -0.61 11.42
CA GLU A 220 26.24 -2.04 11.51
C GLU A 220 25.76 -2.80 10.27
N VAL A 221 24.51 -2.61 9.89
CA VAL A 221 23.94 -3.22 8.68
C VAL A 221 24.72 -2.80 7.43
N GLN A 222 25.04 -1.51 7.29
CA GLN A 222 25.83 -1.02 6.16
C GLN A 222 27.24 -1.63 6.10
N LYS A 223 27.91 -1.84 7.23
CA LYS A 223 29.22 -2.52 7.26
C LYS A 223 29.13 -3.94 6.72
N VAL A 224 28.09 -4.68 7.12
CA VAL A 224 27.85 -6.05 6.67
C VAL A 224 27.54 -6.10 5.17
N LEU A 225 26.70 -5.20 4.68
CA LEU A 225 26.38 -5.08 3.25
C LEU A 225 27.61 -4.73 2.41
N ARG A 226 28.49 -3.83 2.89
CA ARG A 226 29.75 -3.48 2.20
C ARG A 226 30.73 -4.66 2.08
N TRP A 227 30.65 -5.62 2.99
CA TRP A 227 31.42 -6.87 2.91
C TRP A 227 30.80 -7.92 1.97
N GLY A 228 29.72 -7.58 1.26
CA GLY A 228 29.07 -8.47 0.29
C GLY A 228 28.16 -9.53 0.90
N LYS A 229 27.87 -9.42 2.21
CA LYS A 229 26.89 -10.28 2.89
C LYS A 229 25.48 -9.74 2.70
N THR A 230 24.48 -10.61 2.79
CA THR A 230 23.06 -10.23 2.69
C THR A 230 22.48 -9.83 4.04
N LEU A 231 21.32 -9.17 4.04
CA LEU A 231 20.57 -8.90 5.28
C LEU A 231 20.14 -10.18 5.99
N VAL A 232 19.89 -11.26 5.24
CA VAL A 232 19.52 -12.56 5.81
C VAL A 232 20.69 -13.10 6.64
N ASP A 233 21.91 -13.09 6.09
CA ASP A 233 23.11 -13.53 6.80
C ASP A 233 23.35 -12.74 8.10
N TYR A 234 23.03 -11.44 8.09
CA TYR A 234 23.13 -10.58 9.28
C TYR A 234 22.19 -11.02 10.40
N PHE A 235 20.91 -11.20 10.09
CA PHE A 235 19.90 -11.60 11.08
C PHE A 235 20.05 -13.06 11.53
N GLU A 236 20.51 -13.95 10.65
CA GLU A 236 20.91 -15.31 11.04
C GLU A 236 22.05 -15.29 12.06
N GLY A 237 23.07 -14.44 11.87
CA GLY A 237 24.14 -14.25 12.85
C GLY A 237 23.68 -13.74 14.22
N LEU A 238 22.68 -12.86 14.25
CA LEU A 238 22.08 -12.32 15.49
C LEU A 238 21.23 -13.36 16.22
N SER A 239 20.54 -14.23 15.49
CA SER A 239 19.69 -15.29 16.05
C SER A 239 20.46 -16.55 16.44
N ALA A 240 21.72 -16.66 16.03
CA ALA A 240 22.57 -17.79 16.39
C ALA A 240 22.85 -17.80 17.90
N PRO A 241 22.67 -18.94 18.58
CA PRO A 241 22.96 -19.03 20.01
C PRO A 241 24.46 -18.78 20.27
N THR A 242 24.77 -17.93 21.25
CA THR A 242 26.16 -17.61 21.64
C THR A 242 26.91 -18.89 21.98
N PRO A 243 28.08 -19.17 21.36
CA PRO A 243 28.78 -20.43 21.59
C PRO A 243 29.21 -20.53 23.06
N THR A 244 28.63 -21.48 23.79
CA THR A 244 28.99 -21.81 25.16
C THR A 244 30.44 -22.26 25.17
N LYS A 245 31.34 -21.44 25.75
CA LYS A 245 32.75 -21.83 25.96
C LYS A 245 32.80 -23.08 26.85
N ARG A 246 32.88 -24.26 26.23
CA ARG A 246 33.12 -25.52 26.94
C ARG A 246 34.56 -25.44 27.46
N LYS A 247 34.73 -25.20 28.77
CA LYS A 247 36.03 -25.29 29.46
C LYS A 247 36.61 -26.67 29.15
N GLN A 248 37.63 -26.74 28.29
CA GLN A 248 38.52 -27.89 28.24
C GLN A 248 39.28 -27.92 29.56
N HIS A 249 38.77 -28.67 30.53
CA HIS A 249 39.60 -29.13 31.63
C HIS A 249 40.63 -30.09 31.05
N SER A 250 41.83 -29.56 30.84
CA SER A 250 43.07 -30.31 30.67
C SER A 250 43.15 -31.38 31.76
N ALA A 251 42.90 -32.65 31.41
CA ALA A 251 43.34 -33.78 32.20
C ALA A 251 44.87 -33.89 32.05
N LYS A 252 45.59 -33.24 32.97
CA LYS A 252 47.01 -33.48 33.23
C LYS A 252 47.10 -34.67 34.20
N ASN A 253 47.74 -35.73 33.73
CA ASN A 253 48.53 -36.75 34.42
C ASN A 253 48.21 -37.09 35.89
N SER A 254 47.83 -38.36 36.12
CA SER A 254 48.45 -39.26 37.10
C SER A 254 48.02 -40.70 36.81
#